data_AF-A0A7C5P0H1-F1
#
_entry.id   AF-A0A7C5P0H1-F1
#
_cell.length_a   1.000
_cell.length_b   1.000
_cell.length_c   1.000
_cell.angle_alpha   90.00
_cell.angle_beta   90.00
_cell.angle_gamma   90.00
#
_symmetry.space_group_name_H-M   'P 1'
#
loop_
_entity.id
_entity.type
_entity.pdbx_description
1 polymer ?
#
loop_
_entity_poly.entity_id
_entity_poly.type
_entity_poly.pdbx_seq_one_letter_code
_entity_poly.pdbx_strand_id
1 'polypeptide(L)'
;MSTGTFSPRFLLPPVSPRLALGKGQRNGTGNVDVRVFTIQTLRAIARISSVGDSLATATATYLNITDISLRFLLCKSKKVRLKEAVINKLFGKMKFTEEFWALRDVSFQVKSGERLGIIGSNGAGKTSLLKMIAGIYPPTKGQIEICGDIAPLLDLGAGFDTEISARENILLYGSFLGQEIDGMRQRTDQIIEFAGIEQFADTPIKYFSKGMLLRLGFSVAT
;
A
#
# COMPACT_ATOMS: atom_id res chain seq x y z
N MET A 1 47.02 -21.81 -25.17
CA MET A 1 45.58 -21.61 -24.94
C MET A 1 45.30 -21.88 -23.47
N SER A 2 45.11 -20.82 -22.67
CA SER A 2 44.50 -20.95 -21.33
C SER A 2 43.53 -19.78 -21.15
N THR A 3 42.27 -20.12 -20.92
CA THR A 3 41.13 -19.24 -20.78
C THR A 3 41.21 -18.45 -19.47
N GLY A 4 41.26 -17.12 -19.57
CA GLY A 4 41.13 -16.23 -18.41
C GLY A 4 39.67 -16.07 -18.00
N THR A 5 39.31 -16.62 -16.85
CA THR A 5 38.00 -16.47 -16.21
C THR A 5 37.87 -15.08 -15.61
N PHE A 6 37.09 -14.21 -16.26
CA PHE A 6 36.73 -12.89 -15.75
C PHE A 6 35.50 -13.03 -14.84
N SER A 7 35.70 -13.02 -13.52
CA SER A 7 34.60 -12.97 -12.53
C SER A 7 34.44 -11.53 -12.04
N PRO A 8 33.37 -10.80 -12.43
CA PRO A 8 33.12 -9.47 -11.88
C PRO A 8 32.60 -9.62 -10.44
N ARG A 9 33.47 -9.38 -9.45
CA ARG A 9 33.03 -9.13 -8.07
C ARG A 9 32.31 -7.78 -8.02
N PHE A 10 30.99 -7.80 -8.09
CA PHE A 10 30.14 -6.67 -7.68
C PHE A 10 30.28 -6.47 -6.16
N LEU A 11 31.24 -5.66 -5.74
CA LEU A 11 31.27 -5.11 -4.39
C LEU A 11 30.19 -4.02 -4.33
N LEU A 12 29.00 -4.39 -3.86
CA LEU A 12 28.01 -3.40 -3.46
C LEU A 12 28.55 -2.63 -2.24
N PRO A 13 28.57 -1.30 -2.24
CA PRO A 13 28.88 -0.53 -1.03
C PRO A 13 27.86 -0.85 0.07
N PRO A 14 28.26 -0.78 1.35
CA PRO A 14 27.36 -1.07 2.47
C PRO A 14 26.18 -0.09 2.48
N VAL A 15 24.96 -0.60 2.33
CA VAL A 15 23.73 0.17 2.50
C VAL A 15 23.38 0.15 3.99
N SER A 16 23.42 1.29 4.67
CA SER A 16 22.98 1.40 6.06
C SER A 16 21.46 1.63 6.10
N PRO A 17 20.64 0.69 6.61
CA PRO A 17 19.20 0.91 6.73
C PRO A 17 18.92 2.02 7.75
N ARG A 18 18.08 3.00 7.39
CA ARG A 18 17.51 3.92 8.38
C ARG A 18 16.29 3.24 9.00
N LEU A 19 16.39 2.89 10.28
CA LEU A 19 15.33 2.21 11.03
C LEU A 19 14.42 3.25 11.68
N ALA A 20 13.14 3.24 11.32
CA ALA A 20 12.09 3.89 12.09
C ALA A 20 11.25 2.83 12.81
N LEU A 21 10.96 3.08 14.08
CA LEU A 21 10.20 2.17 14.95
C LEU A 21 8.80 2.74 15.15
N GLY A 22 7.78 1.96 14.84
CA GLY A 22 6.39 2.23 15.20
C GLY A 22 5.87 1.15 16.15
N LYS A 23 5.07 1.51 17.15
CA LYS A 23 4.47 0.55 18.10
C LYS A 23 3.00 0.29 17.73
N GLY A 24 2.65 -0.95 17.39
CA GLY A 24 1.26 -1.43 17.30
C GLY A 24 0.88 -2.19 18.58
N GLN A 25 -0.41 -2.26 18.94
CA GLN A 25 -0.86 -3.14 20.03
C GLN A 25 -1.72 -4.28 19.47
N ARG A 26 -1.57 -5.49 20.03
CA ARG A 26 -2.48 -6.62 19.76
C ARG A 26 -3.34 -6.86 21.00
N ASN A 27 -4.66 -7.03 20.81
CA ASN A 27 -5.68 -7.40 21.82
C ASN A 27 -5.16 -7.58 23.26
N GLY A 28 -4.98 -6.47 23.98
CA GLY A 28 -4.68 -6.46 25.42
C GLY A 28 -3.33 -7.03 25.87
N THR A 29 -2.44 -7.47 24.98
CA THR A 29 -1.10 -7.98 25.37
C THR A 29 -0.01 -7.57 24.37
N GLY A 30 0.94 -6.77 24.86
CA GLY A 30 2.23 -6.48 24.22
C GLY A 30 2.24 -5.37 23.16
N ASN A 31 3.30 -4.56 23.18
CA ASN A 31 3.71 -3.77 22.02
C ASN A 31 4.20 -4.73 20.94
N VAL A 32 3.66 -4.59 19.74
CA VAL A 32 4.13 -5.24 18.52
C VAL A 32 4.78 -4.16 17.66
N ASP A 33 6.10 -4.23 17.51
CA ASP A 33 6.82 -3.23 16.73
C ASP A 33 6.62 -3.45 15.22
N VAL A 34 6.15 -2.41 14.54
CA VAL A 34 6.31 -2.25 13.09
C VAL A 34 7.67 -1.62 12.88
N ARG A 35 8.57 -2.35 12.22
CA ARG A 35 9.88 -1.85 11.82
C ARG A 35 9.80 -1.41 10.38
N VAL A 36 10.14 -0.14 10.17
CA VAL A 36 10.20 0.48 8.87
C VAL A 36 11.67 0.72 8.54
N PHE A 37 12.12 0.25 7.40
CA PHE A 37 13.48 0.47 6.92
C PHE A 37 13.46 1.00 5.49
N THR A 38 14.32 1.96 5.20
CA THR A 38 14.58 2.39 3.82
C THR A 38 15.87 1.77 3.31
N ILE A 39 15.83 1.29 2.07
CA ILE A 39 17.00 0.86 1.32
C ILE A 39 17.21 1.87 0.19
N GLN A 40 18.37 2.51 0.17
CA GLN A 40 18.75 3.37 -0.94
C GLN A 40 19.13 2.50 -2.13
N THR A 41 18.46 2.69 -3.26
CA THR A 41 18.85 2.00 -4.49
C THR A 41 20.03 2.75 -5.11
N LEU A 42 21.16 2.06 -5.34
CA LEU A 42 22.24 2.64 -6.14
C LEU A 42 21.72 2.90 -7.55
N ARG A 43 21.86 4.14 -8.04
CA ARG A 43 21.64 4.48 -9.45
C ARG A 43 22.66 3.70 -10.29
N ALA A 44 22.27 2.57 -10.87
CA ALA A 44 23.04 1.87 -11.90
C ALA A 44 22.87 2.50 -13.30
N ILE A 45 22.45 3.76 -13.38
CA ILE A 45 22.24 4.48 -14.64
C ILE A 45 22.88 5.86 -14.50
N ALA A 46 24.16 5.92 -14.85
CA ALA A 46 24.85 7.15 -15.21
C ALA A 46 26.02 6.78 -16.13
N ARG A 47 25.73 6.62 -17.43
CA ARG A 47 26.57 7.05 -18.57
C ARG A 47 25.97 6.61 -19.92
N ILE A 48 24.83 7.21 -20.25
CA ILE A 48 24.64 7.78 -21.59
C ILE A 48 24.14 9.20 -21.33
N SER A 49 24.73 10.17 -22.03
CA SER A 49 24.38 11.59 -22.04
C SER A 49 24.94 12.46 -20.92
N SER A 50 26.15 12.94 -21.19
CA SER A 50 26.62 14.28 -20.89
C SER A 50 25.62 15.35 -21.40
N VAL A 51 24.86 15.98 -20.51
CA VAL A 51 24.35 17.36 -20.67
C VAL A 51 24.18 17.98 -19.28
N GLY A 52 24.97 19.02 -18.99
CA GLY A 52 24.60 20.13 -18.10
C GLY A 52 24.41 19.84 -16.61
N ASP A 53 25.50 19.93 -15.86
CA ASP A 53 25.47 20.28 -14.43
C ASP A 53 24.97 21.72 -14.27
N SER A 54 23.67 21.90 -13.99
CA SER A 54 23.16 23.00 -13.16
C SER A 54 21.71 22.71 -12.78
N LEU A 55 21.49 22.21 -11.57
CA LEU A 55 20.33 22.41 -10.67
C LEU A 55 20.37 21.33 -9.58
N ALA A 56 21.42 21.36 -8.77
CA ALA A 56 21.44 20.71 -7.47
C ALA A 56 20.59 21.52 -6.48
N THR A 57 19.25 21.51 -6.59
CA THR A 57 18.33 22.03 -5.55
C THR A 57 16.90 21.48 -5.68
N ALA A 58 16.70 20.18 -5.44
CA ALA A 58 15.42 19.62 -4.99
C ALA A 58 15.63 18.21 -4.43
N THR A 59 16.09 18.13 -3.19
CA THR A 59 15.98 16.94 -2.35
C THR A 59 14.51 16.69 -2.02
N ALA A 60 13.71 16.28 -3.00
CA ALA A 60 12.28 16.09 -2.84
C ALA A 60 12.02 14.82 -2.00
N THR A 61 11.73 15.00 -0.71
CA THR A 61 11.04 13.98 0.08
C THR A 61 9.76 13.61 -0.64
N TYR A 62 9.56 12.32 -0.91
CA TYR A 62 8.39 11.84 -1.65
C TYR A 62 7.25 11.47 -0.71
N LEU A 63 7.58 10.94 0.47
CA LEU A 63 6.64 10.59 1.54
C LEU A 63 7.22 11.01 2.89
N ASN A 64 6.50 11.85 3.63
CA ASN A 64 6.83 12.27 4.98
C ASN A 64 5.68 11.90 5.92
N ILE A 65 5.98 11.07 6.92
CA ILE A 65 5.02 10.60 7.93
C ILE A 65 5.48 11.10 9.28
N THR A 66 4.60 11.85 9.96
CA THR A 66 4.88 12.47 11.27
C THR A 66 3.82 12.07 12.30
N ASP A 67 4.26 11.30 13.29
CA ASP A 67 3.57 10.85 14.50
C ASP A 67 2.18 10.27 14.25
N ILE A 68 2.06 9.50 13.16
CA ILE A 68 0.77 8.97 12.78
C ILE A 68 0.31 7.88 13.74
N SER A 69 -0.96 7.94 14.09
CA SER A 69 -1.61 6.92 14.91
C SER A 69 -2.95 6.53 14.31
N LEU A 70 -3.32 5.26 14.48
CA LEU A 70 -4.60 4.72 14.04
C LEU A 70 -5.30 4.00 15.18
N ARG A 71 -6.47 4.52 15.55
CA ARG A 71 -7.34 3.97 16.59
C ARG A 71 -8.65 3.48 15.99
N PHE A 72 -9.05 2.28 16.37
CA PHE A 72 -10.35 1.71 16.13
C PHE A 72 -11.17 1.66 17.42
N LEU A 73 -12.47 1.91 17.30
CA LEU A 73 -13.42 1.69 18.38
C LEU A 73 -14.01 0.30 18.24
N LEU A 74 -13.79 -0.57 19.23
CA LEU A 74 -14.34 -1.91 19.24
C LEU A 74 -15.71 -1.89 19.92
N CYS A 75 -16.77 -2.05 19.12
CA CYS A 75 -18.09 -2.37 19.63
C CYS A 75 -18.17 -3.86 19.93
N LYS A 76 -18.06 -4.24 21.20
CA LYS A 76 -18.48 -5.58 21.64
C LYS A 76 -19.99 -5.68 21.50
N SER A 77 -20.46 -6.36 20.46
CA SER A 77 -21.86 -6.82 20.38
C SER A 77 -22.08 -7.87 21.47
N LYS A 78 -22.33 -7.43 22.70
CA LYS A 78 -23.07 -8.26 23.64
C LYS A 78 -24.48 -8.36 23.09
N LYS A 79 -24.98 -9.58 22.89
CA LYS A 79 -26.43 -9.80 22.71
C LYS A 79 -27.13 -9.04 23.82
N VAL A 80 -27.77 -7.93 23.48
CA VAL A 80 -28.40 -7.04 24.45
C VAL A 80 -29.49 -7.85 25.13
N ARG A 81 -29.28 -8.22 26.39
CA ARG A 81 -30.36 -8.85 27.18
C ARG A 81 -31.41 -7.76 27.40
N LEU A 82 -32.69 -8.14 27.39
CA LEU A 82 -33.82 -7.19 27.56
C LEU A 82 -33.62 -6.25 28.78
N LYS A 83 -32.98 -6.76 29.84
CA LYS A 83 -32.59 -6.00 31.05
C LYS A 83 -31.55 -4.91 30.79
N GLU A 84 -30.55 -5.14 29.93
CA GLU A 84 -29.54 -4.14 29.55
C GLU A 84 -30.14 -3.05 28.65
N ALA A 85 -31.14 -3.37 27.80
CA ALA A 85 -31.85 -2.38 26.98
C ALA A 85 -32.65 -1.37 27.83
N VAL A 86 -33.32 -1.86 28.88
CA VAL A 86 -34.07 -1.01 29.83
C VAL A 86 -33.10 -0.11 30.62
N ILE A 87 -31.97 -0.65 31.08
CA ILE A 87 -30.94 0.12 31.80
C ILE A 87 -30.31 1.19 30.89
N ASN A 88 -30.00 0.87 29.64
CA ASN A 88 -29.43 1.83 28.69
C ASN A 88 -30.42 2.93 28.28
N LYS A 89 -31.73 2.65 28.28
CA LYS A 89 -32.79 3.64 28.01
C LYS A 89 -33.02 4.60 29.19
N LEU A 90 -32.80 4.12 30.42
CA LEU A 90 -32.88 4.94 31.65
C LEU A 90 -31.57 5.72 31.94
N PHE A 91 -30.42 5.14 31.60
CA PHE A 91 -29.09 5.71 31.82
C PHE A 91 -28.37 5.86 30.47
N GLY A 92 -28.72 6.90 29.71
CA GLY A 92 -28.36 7.11 28.31
C GLY A 92 -26.86 7.18 27.98
N LYS A 93 -26.17 6.04 27.98
CA LYS A 93 -24.81 5.90 27.43
C LYS A 93 -24.67 4.57 26.69
N MET A 94 -24.68 4.60 25.36
CA MET A 94 -24.05 3.53 24.58
C MET A 94 -22.56 3.56 24.90
N LYS A 95 -22.09 2.64 25.75
CA LYS A 95 -20.66 2.51 26.06
C LYS A 95 -19.97 1.91 24.83
N PHE A 96 -19.20 2.72 24.11
CA PHE A 96 -18.13 2.22 23.26
C PHE A 96 -17.08 1.61 24.18
N THR A 97 -17.05 0.28 24.27
CA THR A 97 -16.46 -0.34 25.47
C THR A 97 -14.95 -0.47 25.41
N GLU A 98 -14.31 -0.54 24.23
CA GLU A 98 -12.86 -0.70 24.14
C GLU A 98 -12.24 0.04 22.95
N GLU A 99 -11.15 0.75 23.20
CA GLU A 99 -10.31 1.33 22.14
C GLU A 99 -9.20 0.35 21.74
N PHE A 100 -8.95 0.22 20.45
CA PHE A 100 -7.87 -0.58 19.90
C PHE A 100 -6.95 0.29 19.06
N TRP A 101 -5.66 0.32 19.40
CA TRP A 101 -4.68 1.11 18.67
C TRP A 101 -3.86 0.21 17.76
N ALA A 102 -4.15 0.28 16.46
CA ALA A 102 -3.45 -0.49 15.45
C ALA A 102 -2.03 0.04 15.20
N LEU A 103 -1.86 1.37 15.28
CA LEU A 103 -0.58 2.06 15.14
C LEU A 103 -0.53 3.22 16.13
N ARG A 104 0.63 3.47 16.73
CA ARG A 104 0.88 4.63 17.58
C ARG A 104 2.20 5.29 17.22
N ASP A 105 2.14 6.62 17.08
CA ASP A 105 3.26 7.54 16.99
C ASP A 105 4.36 7.08 16.01
N VAL A 106 3.94 6.74 14.79
CA VAL A 106 4.85 6.29 13.72
C VAL A 106 5.37 7.48 12.93
N SER A 107 6.69 7.61 12.82
CA SER A 107 7.36 8.70 12.09
C SER A 107 8.45 8.15 11.19
N PHE A 108 8.41 8.47 9.89
CA PHE A 108 9.48 8.15 8.95
C PHE A 108 9.38 8.97 7.66
N GLN A 109 10.47 8.99 6.90
CA GLN A 109 10.54 9.65 5.59
C GLN A 109 11.06 8.67 4.54
N VAL A 110 10.50 8.77 3.34
CA VAL A 110 10.98 8.06 2.15
C VAL A 110 11.28 9.08 1.07
N LYS A 111 12.53 9.08 0.61
CA LYS A 111 12.98 9.95 -0.47
C LYS A 111 12.77 9.28 -1.82
N SER A 112 12.74 10.09 -2.88
CA SER A 112 12.72 9.56 -4.25
C SER A 112 13.88 8.58 -4.47
N GLY A 113 13.56 7.39 -5.01
CA GLY A 113 14.52 6.31 -5.27
C GLY A 113 14.82 5.39 -4.08
N GLU A 114 14.27 5.66 -2.89
CA GLU A 114 14.35 4.76 -1.75
C GLU A 114 13.24 3.70 -1.81
N ARG A 115 13.56 2.49 -1.35
CA ARG A 115 12.57 1.43 -1.15
C ARG A 115 12.23 1.32 0.32
N LEU A 116 10.94 1.32 0.63
CA LEU A 116 10.44 1.13 1.99
C LEU A 116 10.11 -0.35 2.24
N GLY A 117 10.73 -0.93 3.26
CA GLY A 117 10.33 -2.23 3.78
C GLY A 117 9.63 -2.09 5.14
N ILE A 118 8.51 -2.79 5.30
CA ILE A 118 7.70 -2.79 6.53
C ILE A 118 7.61 -4.23 7.05
N ILE A 119 8.22 -4.50 8.21
CA ILE A 119 8.27 -5.83 8.83
C ILE A 119 7.68 -5.77 10.24
N GLY A 120 7.02 -6.85 10.65
CA GLY A 120 6.39 -6.99 11.96
C GLY A 120 5.52 -8.24 11.99
N SER A 121 5.05 -8.67 13.16
CA SER A 121 4.19 -9.86 13.27
C SER A 121 2.79 -9.63 12.67
N ASN A 122 1.99 -10.69 12.54
CA ASN A 122 0.61 -10.58 12.12
C ASN A 122 -0.20 -9.77 13.15
N GLY A 123 -0.95 -8.78 12.67
CA GLY A 123 -1.68 -7.84 13.54
C GLY A 123 -0.85 -6.65 14.05
N ALA A 124 0.41 -6.49 13.62
CA ALA A 124 1.24 -5.33 13.98
C ALA A 124 0.74 -3.98 13.42
N GLY A 125 -0.22 -3.99 12.48
CA GLY A 125 -0.69 -2.77 11.81
C GLY A 125 -0.03 -2.45 10.47
N LYS A 126 0.75 -3.37 9.89
CA LYS A 126 1.40 -3.18 8.56
C LYS A 126 0.43 -2.81 7.45
N THR A 127 -0.63 -3.62 7.27
CA THR A 127 -1.67 -3.36 6.28
C THR A 127 -2.41 -2.06 6.59
N SER A 128 -2.62 -1.75 7.86
CA SER A 128 -3.23 -0.48 8.29
C SER A 128 -2.34 0.72 7.92
N LEU A 129 -1.02 0.61 8.10
CA LEU A 129 -0.06 1.65 7.71
C LEU A 129 -0.08 1.88 6.21
N LEU A 130 -0.03 0.79 5.43
CA LEU A 130 -0.13 0.86 3.98
C LEU A 130 -1.46 1.49 3.52
N LYS A 131 -2.58 1.15 4.18
CA LYS A 131 -3.90 1.77 3.91
C LYS A 131 -3.94 3.26 4.26
N MET A 132 -3.23 3.70 5.29
CA MET A 132 -3.11 5.12 5.60
C MET A 132 -2.26 5.87 4.55
N ILE A 133 -1.14 5.29 4.13
CA ILE A 133 -0.29 5.84 3.05
C ILE A 133 -1.09 5.94 1.75
N ALA A 134 -1.92 4.95 1.45
CA ALA A 134 -2.81 4.93 0.29
C ALA A 134 -3.99 5.91 0.39
N GLY A 135 -4.15 6.65 1.50
CA GLY A 135 -5.27 7.57 1.72
C GLY A 135 -6.61 6.90 2.06
N ILE A 136 -6.64 5.58 2.24
CA ILE A 136 -7.87 4.82 2.55
C ILE A 136 -8.32 5.06 3.98
N TYR A 137 -7.38 5.13 4.93
CA TYR A 137 -7.67 5.45 6.32
C TYR A 137 -7.05 6.79 6.69
N PRO A 138 -7.85 7.78 7.14
CA PRO A 138 -7.28 9.00 7.69
C PRO A 138 -6.56 8.68 9.01
N PRO A 139 -5.42 9.33 9.29
CA PRO A 139 -4.78 9.24 10.59
C PRO A 139 -5.74 9.72 11.69
N THR A 140 -5.77 9.00 12.83
CA THR A 140 -6.46 9.49 14.04
C THR A 140 -5.68 10.65 14.67
N LYS A 141 -4.34 10.62 14.54
CA LYS A 141 -3.39 11.68 14.94
C LYS A 141 -2.23 11.68 13.97
N GLY A 142 -1.52 12.81 13.89
CA GLY A 142 -0.35 12.98 13.03
C GLY A 142 -0.72 13.38 11.60
N GLN A 143 0.28 13.40 10.72
CA GLN A 143 0.15 13.87 9.34
C GLN A 143 0.93 12.98 8.36
N ILE A 144 0.37 12.85 7.15
CA ILE A 144 1.00 12.20 6.00
C ILE A 144 1.09 13.24 4.90
N GLU A 145 2.30 13.49 4.39
CA GLU A 145 2.56 14.37 3.26
C GLU A 145 3.19 13.55 2.13
N ILE A 146 2.64 13.69 0.93
CA ILE A 146 3.03 12.93 -0.25
C ILE A 146 3.24 13.91 -1.41
N CYS A 147 4.38 13.80 -2.08
CA CYS A 147 4.73 14.60 -3.25
C CYS A 147 4.75 13.71 -4.49
N GLY A 148 3.60 13.56 -5.17
CA GLY A 148 3.42 12.72 -6.36
C GLY A 148 2.23 11.78 -6.21
N ASP A 149 2.07 10.86 -7.15
CA ASP A 149 0.97 9.90 -7.15
C ASP A 149 1.31 8.63 -6.36
N ILE A 150 0.31 8.05 -5.70
CA ILE A 150 0.40 6.72 -5.08
C ILE A 150 -0.54 5.80 -5.84
N ALA A 151 0.02 4.73 -6.40
CA ALA A 151 -0.74 3.60 -6.93
C ALA A 151 -0.70 2.46 -5.90
N PRO A 152 -1.68 2.38 -4.97
CA PRO A 152 -1.67 1.36 -3.95
C PRO A 152 -2.01 0.00 -4.56
N LEU A 153 -1.03 -0.91 -4.61
CA LEU A 153 -1.25 -2.32 -4.98
C LEU A 153 -1.84 -3.15 -3.81
N LEU A 154 -2.63 -2.49 -2.95
CA LEU A 154 -3.24 -3.09 -1.78
C LEU A 154 -4.61 -3.60 -2.19
N ASP A 155 -4.95 -4.82 -1.76
CA ASP A 155 -6.24 -5.44 -2.08
C ASP A 155 -6.49 -5.52 -3.60
N LEU A 156 -5.53 -6.11 -4.35
CA LEU A 156 -5.61 -6.35 -5.79
C LEU A 156 -6.99 -6.90 -6.22
N GLY A 157 -7.69 -6.13 -7.05
CA GLY A 157 -9.04 -6.46 -7.54
C GLY A 157 -10.18 -6.03 -6.60
N ALA A 158 -9.91 -5.36 -5.49
CA ALA A 158 -10.94 -4.66 -4.73
C ALA A 158 -11.47 -3.49 -5.56
N GLY A 159 -12.79 -3.46 -5.78
CA GLY A 159 -13.43 -2.50 -6.69
C GLY A 159 -13.64 -3.05 -8.11
N PHE A 160 -13.22 -4.28 -8.40
CA PHE A 160 -13.75 -4.99 -9.55
C PHE A 160 -15.22 -5.35 -9.33
N ASP A 161 -16.00 -5.24 -10.40
CA ASP A 161 -17.36 -5.74 -10.48
C ASP A 161 -17.34 -7.14 -11.11
N THR A 162 -17.82 -8.13 -10.36
CA THR A 162 -17.77 -9.52 -10.76
C THR A 162 -18.73 -9.87 -11.90
N GLU A 163 -19.75 -9.04 -12.12
CA GLU A 163 -20.78 -9.27 -13.13
C GLU A 163 -20.41 -8.71 -14.50
N ILE A 164 -19.40 -7.84 -14.60
CA ILE A 164 -18.96 -7.22 -15.86
C ILE A 164 -17.67 -7.85 -16.40
N SER A 165 -17.38 -7.59 -17.67
CA SER A 165 -16.23 -8.16 -18.38
C SER A 165 -14.89 -7.67 -17.84
N ALA A 166 -13.80 -8.36 -18.19
CA ALA A 166 -12.46 -7.89 -17.86
C ALA A 166 -12.16 -6.53 -18.50
N ARG A 167 -12.58 -6.33 -19.76
CA ARG A 167 -12.42 -5.06 -20.48
C ARG A 167 -13.09 -3.88 -19.75
N GLU A 168 -14.31 -4.07 -19.28
CA GLU A 168 -15.03 -3.04 -18.54
C GLU A 168 -14.42 -2.80 -17.15
N ASN A 169 -13.97 -3.87 -16.49
CA ASN A 169 -13.24 -3.77 -15.22
C ASN A 169 -11.93 -2.99 -15.35
N ILE A 170 -11.20 -3.10 -16.46
CA ILE A 170 -9.99 -2.30 -16.72
C ILE A 170 -10.31 -0.81 -16.71
N LEU A 171 -11.39 -0.41 -17.39
CA LEU A 171 -11.82 0.99 -17.44
C LEU A 171 -12.30 1.48 -16.08
N LEU A 172 -13.13 0.69 -15.40
CA LEU A 172 -13.66 1.01 -14.08
C LEU A 172 -12.54 1.17 -13.05
N TYR A 173 -11.64 0.19 -12.98
CA TYR A 173 -10.55 0.17 -12.01
C TYR A 173 -9.49 1.24 -12.29
N GLY A 174 -9.15 1.46 -13.57
CA GLY A 174 -8.27 2.57 -13.96
C GLY A 174 -8.83 3.94 -13.54
N SER A 175 -10.13 4.13 -13.69
CA SER A 175 -10.81 5.37 -13.25
C SER A 175 -10.74 5.54 -11.73
N PHE A 176 -10.90 4.45 -10.95
CA PHE A 176 -10.72 4.48 -9.49
C PHE A 176 -9.29 4.85 -9.07
N LEU A 177 -8.29 4.49 -9.88
CA LEU A 177 -6.88 4.87 -9.68
C LEU A 177 -6.55 6.28 -10.18
N GLY A 178 -7.57 7.07 -10.60
CA GLY A 178 -7.39 8.44 -11.07
C GLY A 178 -6.87 8.56 -12.50
N GLN A 179 -6.90 7.48 -13.28
CA GLN A 179 -6.56 7.54 -14.71
C GLN A 179 -7.72 8.09 -15.53
N GLU A 180 -7.41 8.85 -16.58
CA GLU A 180 -8.40 9.29 -17.56
C GLU A 180 -8.95 8.10 -18.36
N ILE A 181 -10.27 8.06 -18.54
CA ILE A 181 -10.98 6.97 -19.24
C ILE A 181 -10.43 6.76 -20.65
N ASP A 182 -10.18 7.82 -21.40
CA ASP A 182 -9.70 7.71 -22.78
C ASP A 182 -8.27 7.17 -22.83
N GLY A 183 -7.41 7.60 -21.90
CA GLY A 183 -6.07 7.03 -21.73
C GLY A 183 -6.10 5.55 -21.33
N MET A 184 -7.10 5.12 -20.56
CA MET A 184 -7.31 3.70 -20.24
C MET A 184 -7.81 2.90 -21.44
N ARG A 185 -8.75 3.44 -22.23
CA ARG A 185 -9.26 2.79 -23.45
C ARG A 185 -8.13 2.45 -24.42
N GLN A 186 -7.21 3.39 -24.66
CA GLN A 186 -6.07 3.20 -25.57
C GLN A 186 -5.11 2.11 -25.10
N ARG A 187 -4.98 1.90 -23.78
CA ARG A 187 -4.08 0.91 -23.18
C ARG A 187 -4.75 -0.43 -22.91
N THR A 188 -6.07 -0.53 -23.09
CA THR A 188 -6.86 -1.69 -22.64
C THR A 188 -6.39 -2.99 -23.30
N ASP A 189 -6.12 -3.00 -24.60
CA ASP A 189 -5.67 -4.22 -25.29
C ASP A 189 -4.27 -4.65 -24.84
N GLN A 190 -3.37 -3.70 -24.57
CA GLN A 190 -2.04 -3.97 -24.02
C GLN A 190 -2.12 -4.55 -22.60
N ILE A 191 -3.05 -4.06 -21.77
CA ILE A 191 -3.30 -4.59 -20.43
C ILE A 191 -3.83 -6.02 -20.50
N ILE A 192 -4.74 -6.30 -21.44
CA ILE A 192 -5.31 -7.64 -21.66
C ILE A 192 -4.23 -8.63 -22.09
N GLU A 193 -3.36 -8.22 -23.02
CA GLU A 193 -2.22 -9.01 -23.50
C GLU A 193 -1.22 -9.27 -22.36
N PHE A 194 -0.85 -8.24 -21.60
CA PHE A 194 0.07 -8.36 -20.48
C PHE A 194 -0.49 -9.29 -19.37
N ALA A 195 -1.80 -9.28 -19.16
CA ALA A 195 -2.48 -10.19 -18.24
C ALA A 195 -2.59 -11.64 -18.76
N GLY A 196 -2.41 -11.87 -20.07
CA GLY A 196 -2.59 -13.17 -20.73
C GLY A 196 -4.02 -13.69 -20.59
N ILE A 197 -5.01 -12.84 -20.86
CA ILE A 197 -6.45 -13.14 -20.76
C ILE A 197 -7.23 -12.77 -22.03
N GLU A 198 -6.57 -12.68 -23.18
CA GLU A 198 -7.12 -12.24 -24.47
C GLU A 198 -8.41 -12.97 -24.83
N GLN A 199 -8.44 -14.30 -24.62
CA GLN A 199 -9.61 -15.14 -24.89
C GLN A 199 -10.79 -14.90 -23.94
N PHE A 200 -10.56 -14.22 -22.82
CA PHE A 200 -11.54 -13.96 -21.76
C PHE A 200 -11.85 -12.47 -21.58
N ALA A 201 -11.35 -11.61 -22.47
CA ALA A 201 -11.47 -10.15 -22.36
C ALA A 201 -12.92 -9.68 -22.14
N ASP A 202 -13.86 -10.28 -22.86
CA ASP A 202 -15.28 -9.93 -22.84
C ASP A 202 -16.10 -10.88 -21.93
N THR A 203 -15.44 -11.70 -21.12
CA THR A 203 -16.09 -12.63 -20.17
C THR A 203 -16.21 -11.98 -18.79
N PRO A 204 -17.37 -12.10 -18.10
CA PRO A 204 -17.52 -11.65 -16.73
C PRO A 204 -16.46 -12.26 -15.80
N ILE A 205 -15.82 -11.42 -14.98
CA ILE A 205 -14.66 -11.87 -14.19
C ILE A 205 -15.04 -12.85 -13.07
N LYS A 206 -16.32 -13.04 -12.74
CA LYS A 206 -16.76 -14.11 -11.82
C LYS A 206 -16.36 -15.51 -12.27
N TYR A 207 -16.09 -15.70 -13.57
CA TYR A 207 -15.60 -16.95 -14.13
C TYR A 207 -14.08 -17.06 -14.12
N PHE A 208 -13.37 -16.02 -13.68
CA PHE A 208 -11.91 -16.01 -13.67
C PHE A 208 -11.40 -16.82 -12.48
N SER A 209 -10.31 -17.54 -12.71
CA SER A 209 -9.54 -18.12 -11.60
C SER A 209 -8.93 -17.00 -10.75
N LYS A 210 -8.61 -17.29 -9.49
CA LYS A 210 -7.88 -16.36 -8.62
C LYS A 210 -6.58 -15.85 -9.25
N GLY A 211 -5.89 -16.69 -10.01
CA GLY A 211 -4.66 -16.32 -10.72
C GLY A 211 -4.91 -15.31 -11.83
N MET A 212 -5.98 -15.48 -12.62
CA MET A 212 -6.37 -14.52 -13.66
C MET A 212 -6.76 -13.17 -13.07
N LEU A 213 -7.51 -13.16 -11.96
CA LEU A 213 -7.87 -11.92 -11.25
C LEU A 213 -6.62 -11.18 -10.75
N LEU A 214 -5.64 -11.90 -10.20
CA LEU A 214 -4.37 -11.32 -9.76
C LEU A 214 -3.58 -10.73 -10.93
N ARG A 215 -3.47 -11.46 -12.04
CA ARG A 215 -2.80 -10.95 -13.25
C ARG A 215 -3.50 -9.70 -13.79
N LEU A 216 -4.84 -9.72 -13.88
CA LEU A 216 -5.62 -8.57 -14.32
C LEU A 216 -5.39 -7.35 -13.39
N GLY A 217 -5.54 -7.53 -12.08
CA GLY A 217 -5.33 -6.45 -11.11
C GLY A 217 -3.93 -5.85 -11.16
N PHE A 218 -2.90 -6.68 -11.34
CA PHE A 218 -1.52 -6.21 -11.50
C PHE A 218 -1.32 -5.45 -12.81
N SER A 219 -1.93 -5.94 -13.90
CA SER A 219 -1.79 -5.37 -15.24
C SER A 219 -2.45 -4.01 -15.37
N VAL A 220 -3.53 -3.74 -14.62
CA VAL A 220 -4.16 -2.41 -14.61
C VAL A 220 -3.38 -1.40 -13.76
N ALA A 221 -2.67 -1.87 -12.73
CA ALA A 221 -1.94 -1.01 -11.79
C ALA A 221 -0.52 -0.65 -12.24
N THR A 222 0.00 -1.30 -13.30
CA THR A 222 1.37 -1.11 -13.84
C THR A 222 1.30 -0.38 -15.17
#